data_AF-A0A0P8YTH0-F1
#
_entry.id   AF-A0A0P8YTH0-F1
#
_cell.length_a   1.000
_cell.length_b   1.000
_cell.length_c   1.000
_cell.angle_alpha   90.00
_cell.angle_beta   90.00
_cell.angle_gamma   90.00
#
_symmetry.space_group_name_H-M   'P 1'
#
loop_
_entity.id
_entity.type
_entity.pdbx_description
1 polymer ?
#
loop_
_entity_poly.entity_id
_entity_poly.type
_entity_poly.pdbx_seq_one_letter_code
_entity_poly.pdbx_strand_id
1 'polypeptide(L)' 'MAGSVSGGCVEGAVIVEALEALGDGRPRMLEFGISDDQAFAVGLACGGRIKAMIEPV' A
#
# COMPACT_ATOMS: atom_id res chain seq x y z
N MET A 1 -10.68 4.18 -9.80
CA MET A 1 -9.62 4.65 -8.88
C MET A 1 -9.26 6.06 -9.25
N ALA A 2 -9.03 6.93 -8.26
CA ALA A 2 -8.55 8.29 -8.47
C ALA A 2 -7.31 8.49 -7.59
N GLY A 3 -6.24 9.04 -8.16
CA GLY A 3 -4.95 9.19 -7.49
C GLY A 3 -4.06 7.94 -7.56
N SER A 4 -2.88 8.06 -6.95
CA SER A 4 -1.84 7.02 -6.87
C SER A 4 -1.23 7.08 -5.48
N VAL A 5 -0.91 5.92 -4.87
CA VAL A 5 -0.27 5.87 -3.55
C VAL A 5 1.24 5.98 -3.68
N SER A 6 1.81 5.29 -4.67
CA SER A 6 3.25 5.17 -4.85
C SER A 6 3.70 5.26 -6.31
N GLY A 7 2.78 5.02 -7.25
CA GLY A 7 3.04 4.95 -8.68
C GLY A 7 3.67 3.63 -9.13
N GLY A 8 3.54 2.55 -8.37
CA GLY A 8 4.31 1.32 -8.58
C GLY A 8 3.69 0.03 -8.03
N CYS A 9 4.48 -0.73 -7.27
CA CYS A 9 4.18 -2.11 -6.85
C CYS A 9 3.18 -2.22 -5.68
N VAL A 10 2.78 -1.10 -5.08
CA VAL A 10 2.04 -1.07 -3.81
C VAL A 10 0.52 -1.01 -4.03
N GLU A 11 0.11 -0.56 -5.22
CA GLU A 11 -1.27 -0.35 -5.63
C GLU A 11 -2.09 -1.65 -5.52
N GLY A 12 -1.53 -2.80 -5.93
CA GLY A 12 -2.24 -4.08 -5.85
C GLY A 12 -2.64 -4.45 -4.42
N ALA A 13 -1.73 -4.28 -3.47
CA ALA A 13 -1.99 -4.58 -2.06
C ALA A 13 -3.07 -3.65 -1.48
N VAL A 14 -3.00 -2.36 -1.81
CA VAL A 14 -4.01 -1.37 -1.37
C VAL A 14 -5.41 -1.72 -1.89
N ILE A 15 -5.51 -2.22 -3.13
CA ILE A 15 -6.80 -2.57 -3.74
C ILE A 15 -7.45 -3.76 -3.04
N VAL A 16 -6.68 -4.81 -2.76
CA VAL A 16 -7.19 -6.01 -2.07
C VAL A 16 -7.73 -5.62 -0.70
N GLU A 17 -6.94 -4.88 0.07
CA GLU A 17 -7.31 -4.47 1.42
C GLU A 17 -8.50 -3.49 1.43
N ALA A 18 -8.62 -2.64 0.41
CA ALA A 18 -9.79 -1.77 0.23
C ALA A 18 -11.07 -2.57 -0.05
N LEU A 19 -11.00 -3.60 -0.89
CA LEU A 19 -12.17 -4.46 -1.16
C LEU A 19 -12.63 -5.19 0.11
N GLU A 20 -11.68 -5.66 0.91
CA GLU A 20 -12.05 -6.31 2.16
C GLU A 20 -12.58 -5.32 3.22
N ALA A 21 -11.98 -4.13 3.34
CA ALA A 21 -12.46 -3.06 4.22
C ALA A 21 -13.90 -2.63 3.86
N LEU A 22 -14.24 -2.60 2.57
CA LEU A 22 -15.60 -2.36 2.10
C LEU A 22 -16.55 -3.51 2.45
N GLY A 23 -16.04 -4.75 2.47
CA GLY A 23 -16.83 -5.93 2.81
C GLY A 23 -17.17 -6.05 4.30
N ASP A 24 -16.24 -5.70 5.19
CA ASP A 24 -16.41 -5.79 6.64
C ASP A 24 -16.74 -4.45 7.33
N GLY A 25 -16.61 -3.33 6.61
CA GLY A 25 -16.84 -1.98 7.11
C GLY A 25 -15.78 -1.49 8.10
N ARG A 26 -14.60 -2.10 8.14
CA ARG A 26 -13.54 -1.77 9.11
C ARG A 26 -12.34 -1.10 8.43
N PRO A 27 -11.77 -0.05 9.05
CA PRO A 27 -10.58 0.59 8.54
C PRO A 27 -9.37 -0.34 8.67
N ARG A 28 -8.41 -0.18 7.75
CA ARG A 28 -7.17 -0.98 7.68
C ARG A 28 -5.95 -0.06 7.61
N MET A 29 -4.85 -0.51 8.20
CA MET A 29 -3.58 0.23 8.19
C MET A 29 -2.50 -0.67 7.59
N LEU A 30 -1.94 -0.24 6.48
CA LEU A 30 -0.89 -0.95 5.77
C LEU A 30 0.44 -0.21 5.95
N GLU A 31 1.49 -0.95 6.26
CA GLU A 31 2.86 -0.43 6.31
C GLU A 31 3.64 -1.04 5.15
N PHE A 32 4.22 -0.19 4.32
CA PHE A 32 5.07 -0.60 3.21
C PHE A 32 6.46 -0.04 3.44
N GLY A 33 7.46 -0.90 3.32
CA GLY A 33 8.86 -0.54 3.50
C GLY A 33 9.75 -1.45 2.67
N ILE A 34 10.83 -0.88 2.15
CA ILE A 34 11.94 -1.66 1.62
C ILE A 34 12.90 -1.88 2.79
N SER A 35 13.04 -3.12 3.26
CA SER A 35 14.20 -3.50 4.06
C SER A 35 15.42 -3.55 3.14
N ASP A 36 16.59 -3.08 3.61
CA ASP A 36 17.85 -3.00 2.84
C ASP A 36 18.16 -4.29 2.04
N ASP A 37 17.71 -5.44 2.51
CA ASP A 37 17.87 -6.77 1.89
C ASP A 37 17.11 -6.97 0.56
N GLN A 38 16.17 -6.10 0.19
CA GLN A 38 15.37 -6.19 -1.05
C GLN A 38 15.55 -5.00 -2.01
N ALA A 39 16.47 -4.08 -1.72
CA ALA A 39 16.73 -2.88 -2.51
C ALA A 39 17.10 -3.14 -3.99
N PHE A 40 17.45 -4.38 -4.35
CA PHE A 40 17.83 -4.77 -5.70
C PHE A 40 16.72 -5.34 -6.59
N ALA A 41 15.53 -5.67 -6.07
CA ALA A 41 14.59 -6.49 -6.85
C ALA A 41 13.46 -5.71 -7.54
N VAL A 42 12.74 -4.81 -6.87
CA VAL A 42 11.68 -3.96 -7.48
C VAL A 42 11.16 -3.00 -6.39
N GLY A 43 11.94 -1.99 -6.07
CA GLY A 43 11.64 -1.02 -5.01
C GLY A 43 11.18 0.31 -5.55
N LEU A 44 10.19 0.93 -4.90
CA LEU A 44 9.99 2.37 -4.98
C LEU A 44 11.34 3.09 -4.91
N ALA A 45 11.64 3.89 -5.93
CA ALA A 45 12.98 4.45 -6.17
C ALA A 45 13.54 5.33 -5.03
N CYS A 46 12.75 5.61 -3.98
CA CYS A 46 13.04 6.53 -2.90
C CYS A 46 13.50 5.89 -1.57
N GLY A 47 13.50 4.55 -1.43
CA GLY A 47 14.04 3.88 -0.23
C GLY A 47 13.33 4.18 1.10
N GLY A 48 12.11 4.71 1.04
CA GLY A 48 11.33 5.12 2.20
C GLY A 48 10.41 4.04 2.76
N ARG A 49 9.86 4.30 3.95
CA ARG A 49 8.71 3.58 4.52
C ARG A 49 7.48 4.49 4.46
N ILE A 50 6.34 3.92 4.09
CA ILE A 50 5.05 4.61 4.09
C ILE A 50 4.04 3.82 4.91
N LYS A 51 3.09 4.56 5.49
CA LYS A 51 1.88 4.00 6.09
C LYS A 51 0.67 4.49 5.32
N ALA A 52 -0.20 3.58 4.91
CA ALA A 52 -1.43 3.88 4.20
C ALA A 52 -2.62 3.45 5.05
N MET A 53 -3.50 4.40 5.35
CA MET A 53 -4.78 4.14 6.01
C MET A 53 -5.87 3.98 4.95
N ILE A 54 -6.65 2.92 5.08
CA ILE A 54 -7.81 2.63 4.24
C ILE A 54 -9.04 2.80 5.12
N GLU A 55 -9.90 3.73 4.75
CA GLU A 55 -11.19 3.96 5.40
C GLU A 55 -12.31 3.58 4.42
N PRO A 56 -13.18 2.62 4.77
CA PRO A 56 -14.36 2.33 3.95
C PRO A 56 -15.36 3.49 4.03
N VAL A 57 -15.87 3.91 2.87
CA VAL A 57 -16.82 5.04 2.69
C VAL A 57 -18.12 4.59 2.04
#